data_AF-A0A181CA95-F1
#
_entry.id   AF-A0A181CA95-F1
#
_cell.length_a   1.000
_cell.length_b   1.000
_cell.length_c   1.000
_cell.angle_alpha   90.00
_cell.angle_beta   90.00
_cell.angle_gamma   90.00
#
_symmetry.space_group_name_H-M   'P 1'
#
loop_
_entity.id
_entity.type
_entity.pdbx_description
1 polymer ?
#
loop_
_entity_poly.entity_id
_entity_poly.type
_entity_poly.pdbx_seq_one_letter_code
_entity_poly.pdbx_strand_id
1 'polypeptide(L)'
;MRQALLLAAVVAGLGMGEIRAAHAQVIDPEWQATQAAMKADEQRQCRHMTLTRKFQCQEQLQEPYKAKGLVPGTMPYVRRRFGGESVQGLDQEIRSINRTYGQVRRLNGYEHPLPGELTADMQQGNVSYLSKLIEEKGGMPPLLPFGNR
;
A
#
# COMPACT_ATOMS: atom_id res chain seq x y z
N MET A 1 -27.74 -53.53 -28.59
CA MET A 1 -26.50 -54.32 -28.45
C MET A 1 -25.47 -53.83 -29.45
N ARG A 2 -24.41 -53.16 -28.97
CA ARG A 2 -23.01 -53.31 -29.42
C ARG A 2 -22.14 -52.32 -28.66
N GLN A 3 -21.39 -52.88 -27.72
CA GLN A 3 -20.20 -52.29 -27.11
C GLN A 3 -19.13 -52.10 -28.20
N ALA A 4 -18.27 -51.08 -28.10
CA ALA A 4 -16.93 -51.26 -27.54
C ALA A 4 -16.00 -50.03 -27.71
N LEU A 5 -15.13 -49.88 -26.70
CA LEU A 5 -13.72 -49.43 -26.75
C LEU A 5 -13.38 -47.93 -26.88
N LEU A 6 -13.17 -47.33 -25.70
CA LEU A 6 -11.90 -46.76 -25.20
C LEU A 6 -11.06 -45.88 -26.16
N LEU A 7 -10.84 -44.64 -25.73
CA LEU A 7 -9.50 -44.03 -25.71
C LEU A 7 -9.45 -42.97 -24.60
N ALA A 8 -8.75 -43.33 -23.53
CA ALA A 8 -8.31 -42.42 -22.49
C ALA A 8 -7.20 -41.53 -23.06
N ALA A 9 -7.43 -40.22 -23.10
CA ALA A 9 -6.37 -39.24 -23.24
C ALA A 9 -6.20 -38.55 -21.89
N VAL A 10 -5.31 -39.13 -21.07
CA VAL A 10 -4.74 -38.45 -19.91
C VAL A 10 -3.86 -37.34 -20.46
N VAL A 11 -4.41 -36.13 -20.59
CA VAL A 11 -3.57 -34.94 -20.71
C VAL A 11 -3.07 -34.66 -19.30
N ALA A 12 -1.90 -35.20 -19.01
CA ALA A 12 -1.01 -34.72 -17.96
C ALA A 12 -0.59 -33.29 -18.35
N GLY A 13 -1.49 -32.35 -18.15
CA GLY A 13 -1.18 -30.93 -18.17
C GLY A 13 -0.40 -30.65 -16.90
N LEU A 14 0.89 -30.37 -17.10
CA LEU A 14 1.81 -29.77 -16.14
C LEU A 14 1.17 -28.53 -15.51
N GLY A 15 0.36 -28.73 -14.48
CA GLY A 15 0.03 -27.72 -13.51
C GLY A 15 1.22 -27.57 -12.56
N MET A 16 2.35 -27.08 -13.08
CA MET A 16 3.20 -26.27 -12.23
C MET A 16 2.31 -25.09 -11.84
N GLY A 17 1.62 -25.23 -10.71
CA GLY A 17 1.13 -24.11 -9.96
C GLY A 17 2.37 -23.31 -9.62
N GLU A 18 2.74 -22.38 -10.50
CA GLU A 18 3.29 -21.13 -10.03
C GLU A 18 2.27 -20.62 -9.02
N ILE A 19 2.48 -20.95 -7.75
CA ILE A 19 1.99 -20.12 -6.65
C ILE A 19 2.82 -18.84 -6.78
N ARG A 20 2.59 -18.07 -7.85
CA ARG A 20 2.75 -16.64 -7.78
C ARG A 20 1.77 -16.26 -6.70
N ALA A 21 2.30 -15.96 -5.52
CA ALA A 21 1.57 -15.13 -4.58
C ALA A 21 1.15 -13.90 -5.40
N ALA A 22 -0.10 -13.91 -5.87
CA ALA A 22 -0.67 -12.81 -6.60
C ALA A 22 -0.88 -11.74 -5.54
N HIS A 23 0.17 -10.95 -5.31
CA HIS A 23 0.09 -9.77 -4.48
C HIS A 23 -0.94 -8.86 -5.13
N ALA A 24 -2.14 -8.78 -4.54
CA ALA A 24 -3.19 -7.91 -5.03
C ALA A 24 -2.80 -6.46 -4.75
N GLN A 25 -2.91 -5.62 -5.77
CA GLN A 25 -2.55 -4.22 -5.68
C GLN A 25 -3.62 -3.49 -4.88
N VAL A 26 -3.25 -2.88 -3.76
CA VAL A 26 -4.15 -2.02 -2.99
C VAL A 26 -4.01 -0.60 -3.53
N ILE A 27 -4.99 -0.16 -4.34
CA ILE A 27 -4.98 1.16 -4.95
C ILE A 27 -5.83 2.12 -4.12
N ASP A 28 -5.23 3.26 -3.75
CA ASP A 28 -5.94 4.39 -3.16
C ASP A 28 -6.12 5.49 -4.23
N PRO A 29 -7.36 5.81 -4.64
CA PRO A 29 -7.64 6.84 -5.65
C PRO A 29 -7.14 8.24 -5.27
N GLU A 30 -7.19 8.61 -3.99
CA GLU A 30 -6.72 9.92 -3.52
C GLU A 30 -5.19 9.99 -3.59
N TRP A 31 -4.53 8.89 -3.23
CA TRP A 31 -3.09 8.77 -3.40
C TRP A 31 -2.69 8.79 -4.88
N GLN A 32 -3.46 8.13 -5.74
CA GLN A 32 -3.24 8.16 -7.20
C GLN A 32 -3.28 9.60 -7.75
N ALA A 33 -4.29 10.38 -7.35
CA ALA A 33 -4.40 11.79 -7.74
C ALA A 33 -3.22 12.62 -7.20
N THR A 34 -2.83 12.38 -5.95
CA THR A 34 -1.67 13.04 -5.32
C THR A 34 -0.37 12.72 -6.04
N GLN A 35 -0.11 11.45 -6.36
CA GLN A 35 1.07 11.05 -7.13
C GLN A 35 1.11 11.74 -8.50
N ALA A 36 -0.03 11.84 -9.19
CA ALA A 36 -0.11 12.52 -10.48
C ALA A 36 0.24 14.02 -10.35
N ALA A 37 -0.28 14.69 -9.32
CA ALA A 37 0.04 16.09 -9.02
C ALA A 37 1.52 16.27 -8.66
N MET A 38 2.07 15.43 -7.77
CA MET A 38 3.49 15.44 -7.40
C MET A 38 4.39 15.25 -8.63
N LYS A 39 4.05 14.31 -9.52
CA LYS A 39 4.81 14.05 -10.74
C LYS A 39 4.77 15.25 -11.70
N ALA A 40 3.62 15.91 -11.82
CA ALA A 40 3.50 17.12 -12.62
C ALA A 40 4.35 18.26 -12.05
N ASP A 41 4.38 18.42 -10.73
CA ASP A 41 5.22 19.42 -10.07
C ASP A 41 6.71 19.08 -10.18
N GLU A 42 7.09 17.80 -10.09
CA GLU A 42 8.47 17.35 -10.30
C GLU A 42 8.96 17.73 -11.70
N GLN A 43 8.12 17.53 -12.72
CA GLN A 43 8.46 17.90 -14.10
C GLN A 43 8.59 19.41 -14.30
N ARG A 44 7.92 20.22 -13.47
CA ARG A 44 8.03 21.69 -13.51
C ARG A 44 9.25 22.18 -12.75
N GLN A 45 9.56 21.59 -11.61
CA GLN A 45 10.52 22.14 -10.65
C GLN A 45 11.89 21.44 -10.71
N CYS A 46 11.93 20.13 -10.96
CA CYS A 46 13.16 19.32 -10.83
C CYS A 46 13.77 18.87 -12.18
N ARG A 47 13.19 19.27 -13.32
CA ARG A 47 13.51 18.70 -14.65
C ARG A 47 14.95 18.90 -15.12
N HIS A 48 15.52 20.09 -14.90
CA HIS A 48 16.82 20.47 -15.47
C HIS A 48 17.97 20.40 -14.44
N MET A 49 17.84 19.51 -13.45
CA MET A 49 18.80 19.39 -12.35
C MET A 49 19.74 18.20 -12.54
N THR A 50 20.95 18.30 -11.96
CA THR A 50 21.86 17.16 -11.80
C THR A 50 21.22 16.10 -10.90
N LEU A 51 21.63 14.83 -11.02
CA LEU A 51 21.02 13.71 -10.30
C LEU A 51 20.88 13.97 -8.78
N THR A 52 21.95 14.40 -8.11
CA THR A 52 21.92 14.71 -6.66
C THR A 52 20.93 15.83 -6.32
N ARG A 53 20.93 16.91 -7.11
CA ARG A 53 19.99 18.03 -6.91
C ARG A 53 18.56 17.63 -7.22
N LYS A 54 18.36 16.72 -8.17
CA LYS A 54 17.05 16.18 -8.50
C LYS A 54 16.48 15.38 -7.34
N PHE A 55 17.27 14.53 -6.69
CA PHE A 55 16.84 13.80 -5.48
C PHE A 55 16.45 14.77 -4.35
N GLN A 56 17.29 15.76 -4.06
CA GLN A 56 16.98 16.79 -3.06
C GLN A 56 15.70 17.58 -3.41
N CYS A 57 15.53 17.92 -4.70
CA CYS A 57 14.33 18.60 -5.18
C CYS A 57 13.08 17.73 -5.01
N GLN A 58 13.15 16.43 -5.31
CA GLN A 58 12.05 15.50 -5.10
C GLN A 58 11.68 15.37 -3.62
N GLU A 59 12.67 15.28 -2.72
CA GLU A 59 12.44 15.25 -1.28
C GLU A 59 11.73 16.53 -0.81
N GLN A 60 12.26 17.71 -1.18
CA GLN A 60 11.66 19.00 -0.84
C GLN A 60 10.25 19.15 -1.41
N LEU A 61 10.02 18.63 -2.62
CA LEU A 61 8.72 18.67 -3.26
C LEU A 61 7.70 17.78 -2.56
N GLN A 62 8.13 16.68 -1.94
CA GLN A 62 7.24 15.79 -1.21
C GLN A 62 6.78 16.37 0.14
N GLU A 63 7.62 17.16 0.82
CA GLU A 63 7.30 17.76 2.12
C GLU A 63 5.96 18.51 2.19
N PRO A 64 5.59 19.42 1.26
CA PRO A 64 4.29 20.07 1.31
C PRO A 64 3.11 19.10 1.16
N TYR A 65 3.27 17.99 0.43
CA TYR A 65 2.24 16.95 0.31
C TYR A 65 2.12 16.14 1.60
N LYS A 66 3.25 15.80 2.24
CA LYS A 66 3.25 15.18 3.58
C LYS A 66 2.57 16.09 4.60
N ALA A 67 2.90 17.38 4.62
CA ALA A 67 2.32 18.35 5.55
C ALA A 67 0.79 18.50 5.38
N LYS A 68 0.29 18.44 4.14
CA LYS A 68 -1.15 18.41 3.82
C LYS A 68 -1.83 17.06 4.11
N GLY A 69 -1.08 16.08 4.59
CA GLY A 69 -1.56 14.72 4.84
C GLY A 69 -1.95 13.96 3.59
N LEU A 70 -1.38 14.27 2.43
CA LEU A 70 -1.72 13.61 1.15
C LEU A 70 -0.87 12.34 0.89
N VAL A 71 0.13 12.07 1.71
CA VAL A 71 1.09 10.98 1.51
C VAL A 71 0.83 9.86 2.53
N PRO A 72 0.37 8.67 2.10
CA PRO A 72 0.19 7.51 2.97
C PRO A 72 1.48 7.12 3.69
N GLY A 73 1.34 6.44 4.83
CA GLY A 73 2.48 6.08 5.68
C GLY A 73 3.04 7.25 6.49
N THR A 74 2.25 8.32 6.70
CA THR A 74 2.64 9.49 7.49
C THR A 74 1.58 9.86 8.53
N MET A 75 2.00 10.46 9.64
CA MET A 75 1.06 10.91 10.68
C MET A 75 0.04 11.95 10.15
N PRO A 76 0.43 12.99 9.38
CA PRO A 76 -0.53 13.95 8.88
C PRO A 76 -1.61 13.30 7.99
N TYR A 77 -1.26 12.28 7.21
CA TYR A 77 -2.21 11.53 6.41
C TYR A 77 -3.23 10.81 7.28
N VAL A 78 -2.76 10.08 8.30
CA VAL A 78 -3.65 9.36 9.22
C VAL A 78 -4.55 10.32 9.99
N ARG A 79 -4.00 11.44 10.50
CA ARG A 79 -4.80 12.45 11.21
C ARG A 79 -5.84 13.11 10.32
N ARG A 80 -5.50 13.42 9.07
CA ARG A 80 -6.47 14.00 8.15
C ARG A 80 -7.59 13.03 7.79
N ARG A 81 -7.24 11.78 7.48
CA ARG A 81 -8.21 10.78 6.98
C ARG A 81 -9.03 10.14 8.09
N PHE A 82 -8.43 9.91 9.25
CA PHE A 82 -9.03 9.14 10.35
C PHE A 82 -9.10 9.92 11.67
N GLY A 83 -8.67 11.19 11.73
CA GLY A 83 -8.68 11.98 12.97
C GLY A 83 -10.08 12.15 13.58
N GLY A 84 -11.12 12.16 12.75
CA GLY A 84 -12.52 12.20 13.17
C GLY A 84 -13.09 10.85 13.63
N GLU A 85 -12.36 9.75 13.43
CA GLU A 85 -12.85 8.41 13.79
C GLU A 85 -12.82 8.15 15.29
N SER A 86 -13.72 7.28 15.72
CA SER A 86 -13.72 6.70 17.07
C SER A 86 -12.59 5.68 17.24
N VAL A 87 -12.18 5.38 18.48
CA VAL A 87 -11.20 4.32 18.77
C VAL A 87 -11.60 2.99 18.11
N GLN A 88 -12.89 2.62 18.19
CA GLN A 88 -13.40 1.41 17.55
C GLN A 88 -13.27 1.45 16.02
N GLY A 89 -13.50 2.60 15.39
CA GLY A 89 -13.31 2.80 13.95
C GLY A 89 -11.84 2.66 13.54
N LEU A 90 -10.93 3.24 14.32
CA LEU A 90 -9.49 3.08 14.10
C LEU A 90 -9.03 1.62 14.23
N ASP A 91 -9.55 0.88 15.21
CA ASP A 91 -9.29 -0.56 15.36
C ASP A 91 -9.85 -1.39 14.20
N GLN A 92 -11.00 -1.00 13.64
CA GLN A 92 -11.55 -1.65 12.45
C GLN A 92 -10.66 -1.39 11.23
N GLU A 93 -10.12 -0.18 11.09
CA GLU A 93 -9.20 0.17 10.02
C GLU A 93 -7.90 -0.64 10.11
N ILE A 94 -7.27 -0.72 11.29
CA ILE A 94 -6.07 -1.55 11.49
C ILE A 94 -6.35 -3.01 11.11
N ARG A 95 -7.50 -3.56 11.54
CA ARG A 95 -7.89 -4.93 11.16
C ARG A 95 -8.11 -5.08 9.66
N SER A 96 -8.67 -4.05 9.00
CA SER A 96 -8.85 -4.04 7.56
C SER A 96 -7.51 -4.10 6.84
N ILE A 97 -6.56 -3.23 7.22
CA ILE A 97 -5.20 -3.20 6.69
C ILE A 97 -4.52 -4.55 6.89
N ASN A 98 -4.66 -5.17 8.06
CA ASN A 98 -4.01 -6.45 8.37
C ASN A 98 -4.49 -7.62 7.52
N ARG A 99 -5.77 -7.63 7.12
CA ARG A 99 -6.30 -8.63 6.20
C ARG A 99 -5.68 -8.48 4.81
N THR A 100 -5.44 -7.24 4.38
CA THR A 100 -4.86 -6.95 3.07
C THR A 100 -3.33 -6.89 3.08
N TYR A 101 -2.69 -6.81 4.25
CA TYR A 101 -1.25 -6.55 4.36
C TYR A 101 -0.40 -7.62 3.67
N GLY A 102 -0.80 -8.90 3.75
CA GLY A 102 -0.12 -9.99 3.03
C GLY A 102 -0.28 -9.94 1.51
N GLN A 103 -1.26 -9.19 1.01
CA GLN A 103 -1.50 -8.98 -0.43
C GLN A 103 -0.72 -7.77 -0.96
N VAL A 104 -0.35 -6.84 -0.08
CA VAL A 104 0.36 -5.62 -0.45
C VAL A 104 1.79 -5.94 -0.88
N ARG A 105 2.22 -5.33 -1.98
CA ARG A 105 3.58 -5.51 -2.50
C ARG A 105 4.61 -4.80 -1.63
N ARG A 106 5.71 -5.51 -1.37
CA ARG A 106 6.96 -4.95 -0.86
C ARG A 106 7.82 -4.60 -2.06
N LEU A 107 8.04 -3.32 -2.30
CA LEU A 107 8.88 -2.88 -3.40
C LEU A 107 10.33 -2.87 -2.94
N ASN A 108 11.15 -3.71 -3.57
CA ASN A 108 12.59 -3.73 -3.34
C ASN A 108 13.28 -2.93 -4.44
N GLY A 109 14.26 -2.08 -4.09
CA GLY A 109 15.23 -1.46 -5.00
C GLY A 109 14.69 -0.89 -6.33
N TYR A 110 14.57 -1.74 -7.34
CA TYR A 110 14.19 -1.39 -8.72
C TYR A 110 12.69 -1.53 -9.02
N GLU A 111 11.89 -2.11 -8.13
CA GLU A 111 10.45 -2.20 -8.36
C GLU A 111 9.76 -0.85 -8.16
N HIS A 112 9.06 -0.39 -9.19
CA HIS A 112 8.28 0.83 -9.12
C HIS A 112 6.84 0.55 -8.69
N PRO A 113 6.27 1.37 -7.79
CA PRO A 113 4.86 1.27 -7.44
C PRO A 113 4.02 1.63 -8.66
N LEU A 114 2.87 0.96 -8.79
CA LEU A 114 1.83 1.38 -9.71
C LEU A 114 1.19 2.68 -9.22
N PRO A 115 0.56 3.47 -10.12
CA PRO A 115 -0.13 4.69 -9.74
C PRO A 115 -1.18 4.43 -8.64
N GLY A 116 -1.03 5.10 -7.50
CA GLY A 116 -1.92 4.96 -6.35
C GLY A 116 -1.73 3.69 -5.51
N GLU A 117 -0.73 2.86 -5.80
CA GLU A 117 -0.43 1.68 -5.00
C GLU A 117 0.00 2.07 -3.58
N LEU A 118 -0.69 1.52 -2.58
CA LEU A 118 -0.28 1.53 -1.18
C LEU A 118 0.72 0.40 -0.98
N THR A 119 1.99 0.76 -0.73
CA THR A 119 3.07 -0.20 -0.49
C THR A 119 3.00 -0.77 0.93
N ALA A 120 3.73 -1.86 1.16
CA ALA A 120 3.78 -2.48 2.49
C ALA A 120 4.31 -1.49 3.53
N ASP A 121 5.33 -0.70 3.20
CA ASP A 121 5.90 0.30 4.09
C ASP A 121 4.89 1.42 4.40
N MET A 122 4.09 1.84 3.42
CA MET A 122 3.02 2.82 3.64
C MET A 122 1.95 2.27 4.57
N GLN A 123 1.55 1.01 4.40
CA GLN A 123 0.58 0.36 5.28
C GLN A 123 1.14 0.16 6.69
N GLN A 124 2.42 -0.21 6.79
CA GLN A 124 3.14 -0.30 8.05
C GLN A 124 3.15 1.03 8.79
N GLY A 125 3.47 2.11 8.08
CA GLY A 125 3.40 3.47 8.60
C GLY A 125 1.98 3.82 9.04
N ASN A 126 0.97 3.62 8.19
CA ASN A 126 -0.44 3.92 8.49
C ASN A 126 -0.88 3.26 9.80
N VAL A 127 -0.62 1.97 9.96
CA VAL A 127 -1.01 1.23 11.16
C VAL A 127 -0.27 1.73 12.40
N SER A 128 1.03 2.02 12.31
CA SER A 128 1.78 2.61 13.43
C SER A 128 1.17 3.94 13.88
N TYR A 129 0.79 4.79 12.92
CA TYR A 129 0.17 6.08 13.22
C TYR A 129 -1.29 5.97 13.67
N LEU A 130 -2.04 4.98 13.19
CA LEU A 130 -3.39 4.67 13.68
C LEU A 130 -3.34 4.21 15.14
N SER A 131 -2.39 3.35 15.52
CA SER A 131 -2.18 2.94 16.91
C SER A 131 -1.85 4.13 17.81
N LYS A 132 -0.97 5.03 17.37
CA LYS A 132 -0.71 6.28 18.10
C LYS A 132 -1.96 7.15 18.25
N LEU A 133 -2.79 7.23 17.22
CA LEU A 133 -4.04 7.99 17.27
C LEU A 133 -5.05 7.36 18.25
N ILE A 134 -5.05 6.03 18.40
CA ILE A 134 -5.82 5.32 19.43
C ILE A 134 -5.31 5.69 20.82
N GLU A 135 -4.00 5.64 21.06
CA GLU A 135 -3.37 6.04 22.33
C GLU A 135 -3.71 7.50 22.68
N GLU A 136 -3.59 8.42 21.71
CA GLU A 136 -3.92 9.85 21.88
C GLU A 136 -5.39 10.07 22.27
N LYS A 137 -6.29 9.16 21.86
CA LYS A 137 -7.73 9.18 22.19
C LYS A 137 -8.06 8.43 23.50
N GLY A 138 -7.05 7.96 24.24
CA GLY A 138 -7.22 7.22 25.49
C GLY A 138 -7.61 5.75 25.31
N GLY A 139 -7.53 5.22 24.08
CA GLY A 139 -7.73 3.81 23.81
C GLY A 139 -6.45 2.99 24.00
N MET A 140 -6.59 1.66 24.08
CA MET A 140 -5.47 0.74 24.08
C MET A 140 -5.22 0.25 22.65
N PRO A 141 -4.05 0.51 22.05
CA PRO A 141 -3.75 0.08 20.69
C PRO A 141 -3.69 -1.46 20.61
N PRO A 142 -3.92 -2.03 19.42
CA PRO A 142 -3.83 -3.47 19.24
C PRO A 142 -2.40 -3.97 19.48
N LEU A 143 -2.26 -5.01 20.31
CA LEU A 143 -0.97 -5.57 20.73
C LEU A 143 -0.12 -6.10 19.57
N LEU A 144 -0.76 -6.56 18.49
CA LEU A 144 -0.11 -7.16 17.33
C LEU A 144 -0.74 -6.65 16.04
N PRO A 145 -0.26 -5.51 15.56
CA PRO A 145 -0.86 -4.85 14.42
C PRO A 145 -0.46 -5.48 13.08
N PHE A 146 0.34 -6.55 13.02
CA PHE A 146 0.62 -7.29 11.78
C PHE A 146 0.65 -8.80 12.04
N GLY A 147 -0.53 -9.38 12.29
CA GLY A 147 -0.75 -10.83 12.32
C GLY A 147 -0.09 -11.62 13.46
N ASN A 148 -0.89 -12.42 14.16
CA ASN A 148 -0.46 -13.74 14.61
C ASN A 148 -1.23 -14.75 13.74
N ARG A 149 -0.59 -15.31 12.73
CA ARG A 149 -0.96 -16.62 12.19
C ARG A 149 0.27 -17.49 12.24
#